data_AF-A0A1Q6SEY1-F1
#
_entry.id   AF-A0A1Q6SEY1-F1
#
_cell.length_a   1.000
_cell.length_b   1.000
_cell.length_c   1.000
_cell.angle_alpha   90.00
_cell.angle_beta   90.00
_cell.angle_gamma   90.00
#
_symmetry.space_group_name_H-M   'P 1'
#
loop_
_entity.id
_entity.type
_entity.pdbx_description
1 polymer ?
#
loop_
_entity_poly.entity_id
_entity_poly.type
_entity_poly.pdbx_seq_one_letter_code
_entity_poly.pdbx_strand_id
1 'polypeptide(L)' 'MRVSCLKNRENGEGVAVRLYDVTGVTQNVTLSFPKPVREAFYADPEENPVSAVPVADGTAVVSVPGYSTVTVTVGF' A
#
# COMPACT_ATOMS: atom_id res chain seq x y z
N MET A 1 9.11 -7.68 6.00
CA MET A 1 8.11 -6.60 5.96
C MET A 1 7.52 -6.28 7.33
N ARG A 2 7.19 -5.02 7.62
CA ARG A 2 6.27 -4.63 8.70
C ARG A 2 5.31 -3.52 8.25
N VAL A 3 4.10 -3.50 8.82
CA VAL A 3 3.15 -2.39 8.69
C VAL A 3 3.43 -1.41 9.83
N SER A 4 3.70 -0.15 9.52
CA SER A 4 3.88 0.91 10.54
C SER A 4 2.60 1.72 10.78
N CYS A 5 1.72 1.81 9.78
CA CYS A 5 0.49 2.60 9.87
C CYS A 5 -0.60 2.01 9.00
N LEU A 6 -1.83 2.07 9.50
CA LEU A 6 -3.07 1.85 8.76
C LEU A 6 -4.06 2.94 9.20
N LYS A 7 -4.53 3.77 8.27
CA LYS A 7 -5.54 4.79 8.56
C LYS A 7 -6.55 4.93 7.42
N ASN A 8 -7.70 5.53 7.71
CA ASN A 8 -8.60 6.00 6.66
C ASN A 8 -7.94 7.18 5.93
N ARG A 9 -8.16 7.27 4.63
CA ARG A 9 -7.74 8.44 3.86
C ARG A 9 -8.54 9.67 4.28
N GLU A 10 -7.94 10.85 4.17
CA GLU A 10 -8.56 12.10 4.60
C GLU A 10 -9.79 12.47 3.77
N ASN A 11 -9.85 12.02 2.51
CA ASN A 11 -11.01 12.17 1.65
C ASN A 11 -12.18 11.22 1.99
N GLY A 12 -11.99 10.30 2.95
CA GLY A 12 -13.00 9.31 3.36
C GLY A 12 -13.12 8.10 2.43
N GLU A 13 -12.35 8.03 1.35
CA GLU A 13 -12.45 6.98 0.33
C GLU A 13 -11.28 6.00 0.44
N GLY A 14 -11.50 4.93 1.21
CA GLY A 14 -10.54 3.83 1.35
C GLY A 14 -9.53 4.05 2.48
N VAL A 15 -8.37 3.39 2.37
CA VAL A 15 -7.36 3.35 3.43
C VAL A 15 -5.97 3.67 2.90
N ALA A 16 -5.13 4.25 3.76
CA ALA A 16 -3.70 4.38 3.55
C ALA A 16 -2.95 3.39 4.44
N VAL A 17 -2.01 2.66 3.84
CA VAL A 17 -1.16 1.66 4.50
C VAL A 17 0.29 2.11 4.35
N ARG A 18 1.05 2.15 5.44
CA ARG A 18 2.49 2.38 5.40
C ARG A 18 3.24 1.12 5.76
N LEU A 19 4.12 0.72 4.84
CA LEU A 19 4.92 -0.50 4.92
C LEU A 19 6.39 -0.12 4.94
N TYR A 20 7.20 -0.90 5.65
CA TYR A 20 8.65 -0.75 5.60
C TYR A 20 9.35 -2.10 5.65
N ASP A 21 10.47 -2.15 4.93
CA ASP A 21 11.34 -3.31 4.96
C ASP A 21 12.34 -3.22 6.13
N VAL A 22 12.65 -4.38 6.71
CA VAL A 22 13.63 -4.53 7.79
C VAL A 22 14.73 -5.55 7.45
N THR A 23 14.67 -6.17 6.27
CA THR A 23 15.59 -7.26 5.88
C THR A 23 16.70 -6.81 4.93
N GLY A 24 16.60 -5.62 4.34
CA GLY A 24 17.54 -5.08 3.36
C GLY A 24 17.38 -5.66 1.96
N VAL A 25 16.26 -6.36 1.67
CA VAL A 25 16.00 -7.02 0.39
C VAL A 25 14.63 -6.59 -0.10
N THR A 26 14.49 -6.35 -1.41
CA THR A 26 13.19 -6.03 -2.01
C THR A 26 12.20 -7.18 -1.82
N GLN A 27 11.02 -6.88 -1.29
CA GLN A 27 9.95 -7.85 -1.06
C GLN A 27 8.69 -7.44 -1.82
N ASN A 28 8.03 -8.41 -2.46
CA ASN A 28 6.68 -8.23 -2.98
C ASN A 28 5.67 -8.71 -1.95
N VAL A 29 4.70 -7.87 -1.62
CA VAL A 29 3.73 -8.09 -0.54
C VAL A 29 2.33 -7.91 -1.07
N THR A 30 1.47 -8.90 -0.77
CA THR A 30 0.05 -8.82 -1.08
C THR A 30 -0.69 -8.12 0.05
N LEU A 31 -1.36 -7.02 -0.27
CA LEU A 31 -2.33 -6.38 0.61
C LEU A 31 -3.72 -6.99 0.34
N SER A 32 -4.27 -7.64 1.36
CA SER A 32 -5.59 -8.26 1.34
C SER A 32 -6.48 -7.65 2.42
N PHE A 33 -7.73 -7.40 2.05
CA PHE A 33 -8.73 -6.78 2.91
C PHE A 33 -10.04 -7.57 2.85
N PRO A 34 -10.93 -7.45 3.86
CA PRO A 34 -12.24 -8.11 3.82
C PRO A 34 -13.13 -7.66 2.66
N LYS A 35 -12.91 -6.45 2.13
CA LYS A 35 -13.55 -5.95 0.90
C LYS A 35 -12.55 -6.06 -0.26
N PRO A 36 -13.01 -6.43 -1.47
CA PRO A 36 -12.13 -6.54 -2.62
C PRO A 36 -11.52 -5.17 -2.95
N VAL A 37 -10.21 -5.13 -3.13
CA VAL A 37 -9.50 -3.94 -3.62
C VAL A 37 -9.86 -3.71 -5.07
N ARG A 38 -10.30 -2.49 -5.40
CA ARG A 38 -10.58 -2.06 -6.79
C ARG A 38 -9.43 -1.30 -7.41
N GLU A 39 -8.75 -0.50 -6.60
CA GLU A 39 -7.63 0.33 -7.02
C GLU A 39 -6.62 0.49 -5.88
N ALA A 40 -5.35 0.63 -6.24
CA ALA A 40 -4.30 0.93 -5.30
C ALA A 40 -3.21 1.77 -5.97
N PHE A 41 -2.59 2.64 -5.19
CA PHE A 41 -1.53 3.54 -5.66
C PHE A 41 -0.43 3.63 -4.63
N TYR A 42 0.82 3.66 -5.07
CA TYR A 42 1.88 4.24 -4.26
C TYR A 42 1.57 5.71 -4.06
N ALA A 43 1.75 6.18 -2.84
CA ALA A 43 1.46 7.55 -2.47
C ALA A 43 2.66 8.19 -1.77
N ASP A 44 2.71 9.52 -1.82
CA ASP A 44 3.63 10.31 -1.03
C ASP A 44 3.22 10.33 0.46
N PRO A 45 3.98 10.98 1.36
CA PRO A 45 3.61 11.07 2.77
C PRO A 45 2.27 11.76 3.07
N GLU A 46 1.78 12.59 2.14
CA GLU A 46 0.51 13.34 2.18
C GLU A 46 -0.66 12.57 1.53
N GLU A 47 -0.44 11.30 1.12
CA GLU A 47 -1.44 10.42 0.51
C GLU A 47 -1.86 10.80 -0.91
N ASN A 48 -1.08 11.65 -1.59
CA ASN A 48 -1.29 11.93 -3.00
C ASN A 48 -0.78 10.75 -3.85
N PRO A 49 -1.58 10.25 -4.81
CA PRO A 49 -1.16 9.17 -5.69
C PRO A 49 0.05 9.56 -6.55
N VAL A 50 1.06 8.68 -6.59
CA VAL A 50 2.28 8.84 -7.39
C VAL A 50 2.28 7.87 -8.57
N SER A 51 1.94 6.60 -8.33
CA SER A 51 1.89 5.57 -9.37
C SER A 51 0.96 4.42 -9.00
N ALA A 52 0.38 3.76 -10.00
CA ALA A 52 -0.53 2.65 -9.78
C ALA A 52 0.19 1.42 -9.21
N VAL A 53 -0.49 0.73 -8.30
CA VAL A 53 -0.09 -0.58 -7.79
C VAL A 53 -0.93 -1.64 -8.52
N PRO A 54 -0.34 -2.73 -9.02
CA PRO A 54 -1.10 -3.81 -9.63
C PRO A 54 -2.15 -4.38 -8.68
N VAL A 55 -3.40 -4.43 -9.15
CA VAL A 55 -4.52 -5.09 -8.46
C VAL A 55 -4.92 -6.32 -9.25
N ALA A 56 -4.93 -7.48 -8.59
CA ALA A 56 -5.37 -8.75 -9.15
C ALA A 56 -6.18 -9.51 -8.10
N ASP A 57 -7.28 -10.11 -8.54
CA ASP A 57 -8.16 -10.94 -7.69
C ASP A 57 -8.62 -10.25 -6.39
N GLY A 58 -8.86 -8.94 -6.46
CA GLY A 58 -9.30 -8.13 -5.31
C GLY A 58 -8.20 -7.85 -4.28
N THR A 59 -6.93 -8.03 -4.64
CA THR A 59 -5.77 -7.73 -3.78
C THR A 59 -4.77 -6.84 -4.50
N ALA A 60 -3.98 -6.07 -3.76
CA ALA A 60 -2.92 -5.23 -4.32
C ALA A 60 -1.53 -5.85 -4.07
N VAL A 61 -0.67 -5.88 -5.09
CA VAL A 61 0.70 -6.42 -4.98
C VAL A 61 1.72 -5.28 -4.96
N VAL A 62 2.30 -5.05 -3.79
CA VAL A 62 3.20 -3.93 -3.50
C VAL A 62 4.64 -4.41 -3.47
N SER A 63 5.51 -3.74 -4.21
CA SER A 63 6.95 -3.93 -4.12
C SER A 63 7.54 -2.92 -3.15
N VAL A 64 8.24 -3.42 -2.13
CA VAL A 64 8.88 -2.58 -1.11
C VAL A 64 10.39 -2.82 -1.20
N PRO A 65 11.17 -1.81 -1.60
CA PRO A 65 12.62 -1.96 -1.69
C PRO A 65 13.27 -2.17 -0.31
N GLY A 66 14.47 -2.76 -0.31
CA GLY A 66 15.24 -3.02 0.90
C GLY A 66 15.45 -1.76 1.75
N TYR A 67 15.23 -1.87 3.06
CA TYR A 67 15.30 -0.76 4.04
C TYR A 67 14.51 0.51 3.65
N SER A 68 13.53 0.39 2.76
CA SER A 68 12.71 1.50 2.31
C SER A 68 11.34 1.48 2.98
N THR A 69 10.70 2.64 3.01
CA THR A 69 9.31 2.82 3.45
C THR A 69 8.47 3.22 2.25
N VAL A 70 7.29 2.62 2.10
CA VAL A 70 6.31 3.00 1.07
C VAL A 70 4.95 3.28 1.72
N THR A 71 4.22 4.24 1.15
CA THR A 71 2.80 4.46 1.47
C THR A 71 1.98 3.97 0.29
N VAL A 72 0.89 3.26 0.57
CA VAL A 72 -0.04 2.76 -0.43
C VAL A 72 -1.46 3.18 -0.04
N THR A 73 -2.15 3.87 -0.95
CA THR A 73 -3.58 4.14 -0.82
C THR A 73 -4.38 3.06 -1.53
N VAL A 74 -5.45 2.59 -0.91
CA VAL A 74 -6.29 1.47 -1.38
C VAL A 74 -7.75 1.90 -1.41
N GLY A 75 -8.41 1.71 -2.54
CA GLY A 75 -9.86 1.88 -2.74
C GLY A 75 -10.59 0.53 -2.88
N PHE A 76 -11.84 0.49 -2.42
CA PHE A 76 -12.69 -0.72 -2.35
C PHE A 76 -13.95 -0.64 -3.20
#